data_AF-A0A936DT03-F1
#
_entry.id   AF-A0A936DT03-F1
#
_cell.length_a   1.000
_cell.length_b   1.000
_cell.length_c   1.000
_cell.angle_alpha   90.00
_cell.angle_beta   90.00
_cell.angle_gamma   90.00
#
_symmetry.space_group_name_H-M   'P 1'
#
loop_
_entity.id
_entity.type
_entity.pdbx_description
1 polymer ?
#
loop_
_entity_poly.entity_id
_entity_poly.type
_entity_poly.pdbx_seq_one_letter_code
_entity_poly.pdbx_strand_id
1 'polypeptide(L)'
;MKRSNADLGIIWGTNILKESVFKIPRLGSINIHQGLAPYYRGGPPVFWELYNGEPEVGITVHFVEAKVDTGAIITQEKVPLNYDYDYGLDYESFIADFRKGISTNCVKLMTEATRMIADGTVQTRQQDISLGKRYRLPVKQEKDELRRVLLKRAYDAGRDTYKLMKLKRK
;
A
#
# COMPACT_ATOMS: atom_id res chain seq x y z
N MET A 1 28.62 3.36 8.53
CA MET A 1 27.48 4.20 8.93
C MET A 1 27.63 4.45 10.43
N LYS A 2 27.55 5.71 10.90
CA LYS A 2 27.72 6.03 12.34
C LYS A 2 26.68 5.24 13.16
N ARG A 3 27.08 4.69 14.30
CA ARG A 3 26.15 4.14 15.30
C ARG A 3 25.23 5.28 15.73
N SER A 4 23.97 5.21 15.34
CA SER A 4 22.91 6.08 15.83
C SER A 4 22.37 5.46 17.12
N ASN A 5 22.04 6.28 18.12
CA ASN A 5 21.31 5.83 19.32
C ASN A 5 19.79 5.83 19.07
N ALA A 6 19.35 5.59 17.83
CA ALA A 6 17.93 5.51 17.52
C ALA A 6 17.29 4.31 18.21
N ASP A 7 16.13 4.52 18.81
CA ASP A 7 15.36 3.46 19.44
C ASP A 7 14.55 2.67 18.41
N LEU A 8 13.75 3.37 17.59
CA LEU A 8 12.84 2.78 16.61
C LEU A 8 13.03 3.44 15.24
N GLY A 9 13.06 2.64 14.17
CA GLY A 9 13.04 3.13 12.80
C GLY A 9 11.61 3.19 12.26
N ILE A 10 11.24 4.32 11.63
CA ILE A 10 9.95 4.48 10.96
C ILE A 10 10.20 4.62 9.45
N ILE A 11 9.60 3.73 8.67
CA ILE A 11 9.78 3.68 7.22
C ILE A 11 8.44 3.96 6.55
N TRP A 12 8.45 4.92 5.61
CA TRP A 12 7.28 5.35 4.85
C TRP A 12 7.70 5.68 3.42
N GLY A 13 7.26 4.87 2.44
CA GLY A 13 7.35 5.22 1.01
C GLY A 13 8.77 5.42 0.48
N THR A 14 9.70 4.50 0.76
CA THR A 14 11.10 4.57 0.30
C THR A 14 11.48 3.38 -0.59
N ASN A 15 12.66 3.46 -1.20
CA ASN A 15 13.30 2.32 -1.86
C ASN A 15 13.71 1.24 -0.84
N ILE A 16 13.97 0.02 -1.30
CA ILE A 16 14.43 -1.07 -0.43
C ILE A 16 15.70 -0.64 0.30
N LEU A 17 15.63 -0.57 1.63
CA LEU A 17 16.75 -0.21 2.49
C LEU A 17 17.69 -1.40 2.67
N LYS A 18 18.99 -1.14 2.72
CA LYS A 18 19.98 -2.15 3.09
C LYS A 18 19.78 -2.56 4.55
N GLU A 19 20.07 -3.82 4.86
CA GLU A 19 19.99 -4.37 6.21
C GLU A 19 20.83 -3.59 7.23
N SER A 20 22.00 -3.09 6.81
CA SER A 20 22.86 -2.23 7.61
C SER A 20 22.22 -0.91 8.05
N VAL A 21 21.05 -0.55 7.52
CA VAL A 21 20.30 0.67 7.84
C VAL A 21 19.12 0.35 8.73
N PHE A 22 18.23 -0.55 8.31
CA PHE A 22 17.00 -0.81 9.06
C PHE A 22 17.22 -1.63 10.34
N LYS A 23 18.41 -2.24 10.51
CA LYS A 23 18.83 -2.87 11.77
C LYS A 23 19.56 -1.93 12.75
N ILE A 24 19.76 -0.65 12.40
CA ILE A 24 20.41 0.31 13.31
C ILE A 24 19.58 0.56 14.59
N PRO A 25 18.26 0.79 14.51
CA PRO A 25 17.49 1.08 15.71
C PRO A 25 17.32 -0.17 16.59
N ARG A 26 17.55 -0.04 17.90
CA ARG A 26 17.62 -1.20 18.80
C ARG A 26 16.28 -1.94 18.98
N LEU A 27 15.15 -1.26 18.79
CA LEU A 27 13.80 -1.84 18.83
C LEU A 27 13.33 -2.31 17.43
N GLY A 28 14.22 -2.26 16.44
CA GLY A 28 13.92 -2.59 15.05
C GLY A 28 13.40 -1.40 14.25
N SER A 29 13.01 -1.66 13.01
CA SER A 29 12.32 -0.70 12.15
C SER A 29 10.95 -1.23 11.77
N ILE A 30 9.95 -0.35 11.70
CA ILE A 30 8.61 -0.67 11.22
C ILE A 30 8.32 0.09 9.93
N ASN A 31 7.52 -0.52 9.07
CA ASN A 31 7.11 0.04 7.79
C ASN A 31 5.59 0.12 7.70
N ILE A 32 5.08 1.19 7.08
CA ILE A 32 3.69 1.29 6.65
C ILE A 32 3.58 0.85 5.20
N HIS A 33 2.90 -0.26 4.98
CA HIS A 33 2.62 -0.83 3.69
C HIS A 33 1.17 -0.59 3.31
N GLN A 34 0.91 0.13 2.22
CA GLN A 34 -0.44 0.43 1.73
C GLN A 34 -1.01 -0.73 0.88
N GLY A 35 -0.94 -1.95 1.43
CA GLY A 35 -1.57 -3.15 0.89
C GLY A 35 -1.85 -4.16 2.00
N LEU A 36 -2.75 -5.12 1.73
CA LEU A 36 -3.08 -6.18 2.70
C LEU A 36 -2.00 -7.28 2.70
N ALA A 37 -1.06 -7.24 3.65
CA ALA A 37 -0.08 -8.31 3.79
C ALA A 37 -0.72 -9.56 4.44
N PRO A 38 -0.40 -10.80 4.02
CA PRO A 38 0.66 -11.18 3.07
C PRO A 38 0.25 -11.16 1.57
N TYR A 39 -1.02 -10.89 1.26
CA TYR A 39 -1.62 -11.01 -0.08
C TYR A 39 -1.02 -10.06 -1.12
N TYR A 40 -0.77 -8.81 -0.73
CA TYR A 40 -0.40 -7.71 -1.62
C TYR A 40 0.96 -7.09 -1.27
N ARG A 41 1.99 -7.90 -1.03
CA ARG A 41 3.35 -7.43 -0.73
C ARG A 41 4.04 -6.82 -1.96
N GLY A 42 5.06 -5.99 -1.77
CA GLY A 42 5.77 -5.33 -2.89
C GLY A 42 5.06 -4.05 -3.32
N GLY A 43 5.01 -3.72 -4.62
CA GLY A 43 4.29 -2.49 -4.97
C GLY A 43 4.09 -2.17 -6.44
N PRO A 44 3.24 -1.18 -6.74
CA PRO A 44 2.39 -0.44 -5.79
C PRO A 44 1.11 -1.24 -5.45
N PRO A 45 0.77 -1.49 -4.18
CA PRO A 45 -0.28 -2.48 -3.85
C PRO A 45 -1.68 -2.05 -4.28
N VAL A 46 -2.03 -0.78 -4.06
CA VAL A 46 -3.32 -0.19 -4.51
C VAL A 46 -3.59 -0.45 -6.00
N PHE A 47 -2.56 -0.39 -6.86
CA PHE A 47 -2.72 -0.73 -8.28
C PHE A 47 -3.15 -2.18 -8.47
N TRP A 48 -2.51 -3.11 -7.75
CA TRP A 48 -2.75 -4.54 -7.89
C TRP A 48 -4.08 -4.98 -7.25
N GLU A 49 -4.46 -4.37 -6.13
CA GLU A 49 -5.77 -4.57 -5.51
C GLU A 49 -6.88 -4.09 -6.47
N LEU A 50 -6.72 -2.92 -7.12
CA LEU A 50 -7.63 -2.47 -8.18
C LEU A 50 -7.63 -3.39 -9.40
N TYR A 51 -6.44 -3.81 -9.87
CA TYR A 51 -6.28 -4.67 -11.03
C TYR A 51 -6.96 -6.03 -10.83
N ASN A 52 -6.87 -6.60 -9.63
CA ASN A 52 -7.53 -7.85 -9.29
C ASN A 52 -9.02 -7.67 -8.94
N GLY A 53 -9.52 -6.43 -8.90
CA GLY A 53 -10.91 -6.14 -8.62
C GLY A 53 -11.31 -6.32 -7.15
N GLU A 54 -10.37 -6.13 -6.22
CA GLU A 54 -10.64 -6.22 -4.79
C GLU A 54 -11.70 -5.20 -4.34
N PRO A 55 -12.54 -5.54 -3.35
CA PRO A 55 -13.53 -4.60 -2.80
C PRO A 55 -12.90 -3.60 -1.80
N GLU A 56 -11.67 -3.85 -1.37
CA GLU A 56 -10.98 -3.10 -0.32
C GLU A 56 -9.47 -3.10 -0.53
N VAL A 57 -8.80 -2.09 0.02
CA VAL A 57 -7.34 -1.99 0.10
C VAL A 57 -6.91 -2.22 1.53
N GLY A 58 -5.87 -3.02 1.75
CA GLY A 58 -5.26 -3.15 3.05
C GLY A 58 -4.26 -2.05 3.38
N ILE A 59 -4.06 -1.79 4.66
CA ILE A 59 -2.97 -1.01 5.20
C ILE A 59 -2.35 -1.84 6.30
N THR A 60 -1.06 -2.11 6.23
CA THR A 60 -0.36 -2.99 7.17
C THR A 60 0.85 -2.27 7.76
N VAL A 61 0.93 -2.20 9.09
CA VAL A 61 2.17 -1.85 9.80
C VAL A 61 2.85 -3.13 10.23
N HIS A 62 4.11 -3.30 9.87
CA HIS A 62 4.88 -4.51 10.18
C HIS A 62 6.34 -4.18 10.47
N PHE A 63 7.03 -5.07 11.18
CA PHE A 63 8.48 -5.00 11.32
C PHE A 63 9.18 -5.24 9.98
N VAL A 64 10.30 -4.56 9.76
CA VAL A 64 11.10 -4.72 8.54
C VAL A 64 12.06 -5.89 8.69
N GLU A 65 12.07 -6.74 7.68
CA GLU A 65 13.00 -7.85 7.52
C GLU A 65 13.74 -7.76 6.18
N ALA A 66 14.70 -8.66 5.94
CA ALA A 66 15.47 -8.70 4.70
C ALA A 66 14.59 -8.96 3.46
N LYS A 67 13.49 -9.70 3.62
CA LYS A 67 12.52 -9.92 2.53
C LYS A 67 11.44 -8.85 2.60
N VAL A 68 11.11 -8.31 1.41
CA VAL A 68 10.15 -7.20 1.25
C VAL A 68 8.78 -7.58 1.82
N ASP A 69 8.32 -6.75 2.75
CA ASP A 69 7.02 -6.80 3.43
C ASP A 69 6.67 -8.16 4.07
N THR A 70 7.66 -8.92 4.57
CA THR A 70 7.43 -10.24 5.20
C THR A 70 7.43 -10.25 6.72
N GLY A 71 7.92 -9.20 7.37
CA GLY A 71 8.08 -9.21 8.82
C GLY A 71 6.74 -9.21 9.57
N ALA A 72 6.82 -9.47 10.87
CA ALA A 72 5.65 -9.64 11.71
C ALA A 72 4.73 -8.41 11.68
N ILE A 73 3.43 -8.63 11.49
CA ILE A 73 2.40 -7.60 11.46
C ILE A 73 2.13 -7.11 12.88
N ILE A 74 2.07 -5.79 13.07
CA ILE A 74 1.73 -5.12 14.32
C ILE A 74 0.25 -4.71 14.28
N THR A 75 -0.13 -3.89 13.29
CA THR A 75 -1.52 -3.48 13.06
C THR A 75 -1.86 -3.57 11.58
N GLN A 76 -3.15 -3.74 11.29
CA GLN A 76 -3.65 -3.84 9.93
C GLN A 76 -5.09 -3.31 9.87
N GLU A 77 -5.42 -2.60 8.80
CA GLU A 77 -6.75 -2.08 8.53
C GLU A 77 -7.12 -2.35 7.07
N LYS A 78 -8.42 -2.43 6.79
CA LYS A 78 -8.98 -2.52 5.44
C LYS A 78 -9.81 -1.28 5.18
N VAL A 79 -9.64 -0.69 4.00
CA VAL A 79 -10.39 0.49 3.56
C VAL A 79 -11.18 0.13 2.31
N PRO A 80 -12.51 0.33 2.30
CA PRO A 80 -13.33 0.04 1.12
C PRO A 80 -12.87 0.81 -0.11
N LEU A 81 -12.84 0.14 -1.26
CA LEU A 81 -12.67 0.76 -2.57
C LEU A 81 -14.04 1.20 -3.08
N ASN A 82 -14.27 2.51 -3.11
CA ASN A 82 -15.46 3.07 -3.75
C ASN A 82 -15.19 3.31 -5.24
N TYR A 83 -15.65 2.38 -6.07
CA TYR A 83 -15.55 2.46 -7.54
C TYR A 83 -16.53 3.47 -8.16
N ASP A 84 -17.49 3.97 -7.40
CA ASP A 84 -18.55 4.89 -7.86
C ASP A 84 -18.11 6.36 -7.81
N TYR A 85 -17.05 6.68 -7.08
CA TYR A 85 -16.53 8.03 -7.01
C TYR A 85 -16.02 8.51 -8.39
N ASP A 86 -16.25 9.79 -8.68
CA ASP A 86 -15.90 10.45 -9.95
C ASP A 86 -14.40 10.83 -10.01
N TYR A 87 -13.53 9.83 -9.91
CA TYR A 87 -12.07 10.04 -9.93
C TYR A 87 -11.48 10.10 -11.36
N GLY A 88 -12.32 10.29 -12.37
CA GLY A 88 -11.90 10.31 -13.77
C GLY A 88 -11.35 8.95 -14.27
N LEU A 89 -11.19 8.83 -15.59
CA LEU A 89 -10.68 7.60 -16.24
C LEU A 89 -9.17 7.40 -16.13
N ASP A 90 -8.54 8.11 -15.21
CA ASP A 90 -7.12 8.03 -15.00
C ASP A 90 -6.86 7.29 -13.69
N TYR A 91 -6.49 6.01 -13.81
CA TYR A 91 -6.19 5.17 -12.66
C TYR A 91 -5.07 5.76 -11.80
N GLU A 92 -4.18 6.58 -12.37
CA GLU A 92 -3.11 7.26 -11.64
C GLU A 92 -3.68 8.33 -10.70
N SER A 93 -4.58 9.19 -11.22
CA SER A 93 -5.34 10.14 -10.40
C SER A 93 -6.19 9.44 -9.33
N PHE A 94 -6.90 8.36 -9.68
CA PHE A 94 -7.63 7.54 -8.69
C PHE A 94 -6.72 7.06 -7.57
N ILE A 95 -5.56 6.45 -7.92
CA ILE A 95 -4.63 5.93 -6.93
C ILE A 95 -4.08 7.07 -6.07
N ALA A 96 -3.76 8.22 -6.66
CA ALA A 96 -3.27 9.38 -5.93
C ALA A 96 -4.30 9.90 -4.91
N ASP A 97 -5.55 10.07 -5.34
CA ASP A 97 -6.64 10.54 -4.48
C ASP A 97 -6.99 9.53 -3.40
N PHE A 98 -7.06 8.24 -3.75
CA PHE A 98 -7.27 7.18 -2.77
C PHE A 98 -6.15 7.16 -1.73
N ARG A 99 -4.89 7.24 -2.15
CA ARG A 99 -3.72 7.29 -1.26
C ARG A 99 -3.76 8.50 -0.32
N LYS A 100 -4.24 9.65 -0.82
CA LYS A 100 -4.49 10.84 0.00
C LYS A 100 -5.60 10.58 1.02
N GLY A 101 -6.70 9.95 0.60
CA GLY A 101 -7.82 9.58 1.46
C GLY A 101 -7.44 8.67 2.62
N ILE A 102 -6.58 7.67 2.37
CA ILE A 102 -6.13 6.72 3.42
C ILE A 102 -4.95 7.22 4.26
N SER A 103 -4.45 8.43 4.01
CA SER A 103 -3.28 8.96 4.73
C SER A 103 -3.54 9.07 6.23
N THR A 104 -4.75 9.48 6.63
CA THR A 104 -5.16 9.54 8.04
C THR A 104 -5.13 8.16 8.70
N ASN A 105 -5.61 7.12 8.01
CA ASN A 105 -5.56 5.74 8.50
C ASN A 105 -4.10 5.28 8.65
N CYS A 106 -3.23 5.60 7.68
CA CYS A 106 -1.81 5.29 7.75
C CYS A 106 -1.13 5.95 8.96
N VAL A 107 -1.38 7.24 9.20
CA VAL A 107 -0.83 7.97 10.36
C VAL A 107 -1.35 7.38 11.66
N LYS A 108 -2.66 7.07 11.74
CA LYS A 108 -3.27 6.45 12.92
C LYS A 108 -2.60 5.12 13.26
N LEU A 109 -2.53 4.19 12.30
CA LEU A 109 -1.93 2.87 12.52
C LEU A 109 -0.44 2.95 12.88
N MET A 110 0.31 3.84 12.21
CA MET A 110 1.73 4.03 12.51
C MET A 110 1.93 4.60 13.92
N THR A 111 1.07 5.54 14.34
CA THR A 111 1.10 6.12 15.68
C THR A 111 0.77 5.08 16.74
N GLU A 112 -0.26 4.25 16.50
CA GLU A 112 -0.66 3.16 17.39
C GLU A 112 0.46 2.14 17.56
N ALA A 113 1.06 1.67 16.45
CA ALA A 113 2.19 0.75 16.48
C ALA A 113 3.40 1.34 17.23
N THR A 114 3.71 2.62 17.00
CA THR A 114 4.79 3.32 17.68
C THR A 114 4.56 3.39 19.19
N ARG A 115 3.33 3.69 19.63
CA ARG A 115 2.97 3.71 21.07
C ARG A 115 3.10 2.34 21.70
N MET A 116 2.54 1.30 21.06
CA MET A 116 2.64 -0.07 21.59
C MET A 116 4.09 -0.53 21.74
N ILE A 117 4.99 -0.14 20.82
CA ILE A 117 6.43 -0.44 20.94
C ILE A 117 7.06 0.35 22.08
N ALA A 118 6.77 1.65 22.18
CA ALA A 118 7.31 2.51 23.24
C ALA A 118 6.90 2.04 24.64
N ASP A 119 5.66 1.58 24.79
CA ASP A 119 5.09 1.10 26.05
C ASP A 119 5.48 -0.36 26.36
N GLY A 120 6.15 -1.06 25.43
CA GLY A 120 6.50 -2.47 25.58
C GLY A 120 5.31 -3.44 25.54
N THR A 121 4.18 -3.00 24.98
CA THR A 121 2.91 -3.75 24.91
C THR A 121 2.66 -4.36 23.53
N VAL A 122 3.54 -4.11 22.56
CA VAL A 122 3.39 -4.58 21.18
C VAL A 122 3.21 -6.10 21.10
N GLN A 123 2.12 -6.50 20.47
CA GLN A 123 1.89 -7.87 20.03
C GLN A 123 2.01 -7.94 18.52
N THR A 124 2.49 -9.07 18.01
CA THR A 124 2.66 -9.25 16.58
C THR A 124 2.11 -10.58 16.12
N ARG A 125 1.75 -10.63 14.84
CA ARG A 125 1.37 -11.86 14.13
C ARG A 125 2.36 -12.12 13.00
N GLN A 126 2.97 -13.29 13.00
CA GLN A 126 3.80 -13.72 11.88
C GLN A 126 2.96 -13.90 10.62
N GLN A 127 3.52 -13.50 9.48
CA GLN A 127 2.85 -13.65 8.20
C GLN A 127 3.03 -15.07 7.66
N ASP A 128 1.94 -15.72 7.23
CA ASP A 128 2.04 -16.89 6.35
C ASP A 128 2.25 -16.41 4.92
N ILE A 129 3.51 -16.43 4.50
CA ILE A 129 3.92 -15.95 3.18
C ILE A 129 3.38 -16.82 2.04
N SER A 130 2.90 -18.03 2.31
CA SER A 130 2.32 -18.92 1.29
C SER A 130 0.93 -18.47 0.82
N LEU A 131 0.21 -17.69 1.63
CA LEU A 131 -1.16 -17.22 1.32
C LEU A 131 -1.20 -16.10 0.27
N GLY A 132 -0.06 -15.45 0.00
CA GLY A 132 -0.01 -14.25 -0.80
C GLY A 132 1.21 -14.17 -1.70
N LYS A 133 1.26 -13.17 -2.57
CA LYS A 133 2.39 -12.97 -3.49
C LYS A 133 3.00 -11.59 -3.36
N ARG A 134 4.24 -11.50 -3.81
CA ARG A 134 4.95 -10.22 -3.96
C ARG A 134 4.71 -9.71 -5.37
N TYR A 135 4.24 -8.48 -5.47
CA TYR A 135 4.05 -7.79 -6.71
C TYR A 135 5.24 -6.90 -7.08
N ARG A 136 5.41 -6.69 -8.38
CA ARG A 136 6.39 -5.78 -8.98
C ARG A 136 5.69 -4.52 -9.50
N LEU A 137 6.49 -3.54 -9.91
CA LEU A 137 5.97 -2.41 -10.66
C LEU A 137 5.23 -2.91 -11.91
N PRO A 138 4.03 -2.37 -12.20
CA PRO A 138 3.25 -2.79 -13.34
C PRO A 138 3.88 -2.31 -14.64
N VAL A 139 3.87 -3.17 -15.65
CA VAL A 139 4.30 -2.83 -17.01
C VAL A 139 3.19 -2.07 -17.74
N LYS A 140 3.54 -1.45 -18.88
CA LYS A 140 2.59 -0.66 -19.69
C LYS A 140 1.31 -1.43 -20.02
N GLN A 141 1.42 -2.71 -20.39
CA GLN A 141 0.27 -3.55 -20.73
C GLN A 141 -0.74 -3.70 -19.57
N GLU A 142 -0.25 -3.94 -18.35
CA GLU A 142 -1.10 -4.09 -17.15
C GLU A 142 -1.79 -2.78 -16.80
N LYS A 143 -1.09 -1.65 -16.97
CA LYS A 143 -1.65 -0.31 -16.80
C LYS A 143 -2.75 -0.02 -17.82
N ASP A 144 -2.51 -0.35 -19.09
CA ASP A 144 -3.48 -0.17 -20.17
C ASP A 144 -4.71 -1.08 -19.99
N GLU A 145 -4.53 -2.26 -19.42
CA GLU A 145 -5.61 -3.17 -19.06
C GLU A 145 -6.46 -2.65 -17.90
N LEU A 146 -5.84 -2.25 -16.77
CA LEU A 146 -6.56 -1.64 -15.65
C LEU A 146 -7.38 -0.44 -16.13
N ARG A 147 -6.78 0.40 -16.99
CA ARG A 147 -7.47 1.54 -17.59
C ARG A 147 -8.72 1.12 -18.35
N ARG A 148 -8.64 0.06 -19.18
CA ARG A 148 -9.79 -0.47 -19.94
C ARG A 148 -10.88 -1.02 -19.01
N VAL A 149 -10.51 -1.72 -17.94
CA VAL A 149 -11.46 -2.26 -16.96
C VAL A 149 -12.20 -1.14 -16.25
N LEU A 150 -11.48 -0.12 -15.76
CA LEU A 150 -12.10 1.03 -15.08
C LEU A 150 -12.98 1.86 -16.03
N LEU A 151 -12.55 2.03 -17.29
CA LEU A 151 -13.35 2.62 -18.37
C LEU A 151 -14.69 1.90 -18.57
N LYS A 152 -14.63 0.56 -18.68
CA LYS A 152 -15.83 -0.25 -18.86
C LYS A 152 -16.76 -0.16 -17.66
N ARG A 153 -16.23 -0.25 -16.44
CA ARG A 153 -17.02 -0.06 -15.20
C ARG A 153 -17.68 1.31 -15.14
N ALA A 154 -16.99 2.37 -15.58
CA ALA A 154 -17.57 3.70 -15.64
C ALA A 154 -18.73 3.79 -16.65
N TYR A 155 -18.55 3.21 -17.84
CA TYR A 155 -19.59 3.12 -18.87
C TYR A 155 -20.81 2.34 -18.38
N ASP A 156 -20.59 1.15 -17.82
CA ASP A 156 -21.67 0.27 -17.32
C ASP A 156 -22.47 0.93 -16.19
N ALA A 157 -21.85 1.82 -15.41
CA ALA A 157 -22.50 2.64 -14.38
C ALA A 157 -23.22 3.90 -14.94
N GLY A 158 -23.33 4.05 -16.26
CA GLY A 158 -24.02 5.17 -16.90
C GLY A 158 -23.25 6.51 -16.86
N ARG A 159 -21.94 6.50 -16.60
CA ARG A 159 -21.12 7.73 -16.55
C ARG A 159 -20.74 8.19 -17.97
N ASP A 160 -20.65 9.51 -18.19
CA ASP A 160 -20.31 10.10 -19.51
C ASP A 160 -18.86 9.81 -19.93
N THR A 161 -18.67 8.68 -20.61
CA THR A 161 -17.37 8.24 -21.13
C THR A 161 -16.91 8.99 -22.41
N TYR A 162 -17.72 9.91 -22.97
CA TYR A 162 -17.43 10.59 -24.24
C TYR A 162 -16.50 11.81 -24.09
N LYS A 163 -16.65 12.65 -23.06
CA LYS A 163 -15.61 13.65 -22.66
C LYS A 163 -14.26 13.01 -22.35
N LEU A 164 -14.36 11.77 -21.96
CA LEU A 164 -13.44 10.94 -21.22
C LEU A 164 -12.45 10.21 -22.17
N MET A 165 -12.88 9.91 -23.40
CA MET A 165 -12.01 9.46 -24.52
C MET A 165 -11.28 10.61 -25.25
N LYS A 166 -11.83 11.83 -25.27
CA LYS A 166 -11.25 12.99 -26.00
C LYS A 166 -10.03 13.63 -25.32
N LEU A 167 -9.88 13.47 -24.00
CA LEU A 167 -8.73 14.00 -23.21
C LEU A 167 -7.36 13.40 -23.59
N LYS A 168 -7.31 12.36 -24.45
CA LYS A 168 -6.08 11.66 -24.86
C LYS A 168 -5.66 11.83 -26.32
N ARG A 169 -6.32 12.70 -27.09
CA ARG A 169 -5.88 13.06 -28.46
C ARG A 169 -4.93 14.27 -28.51
N LYS A 170 -4.40 14.71 -27.38
CA LYS A 170 -3.33 15.72 -27.28
C LYS A 170 -2.12 15.14 -26.58
#